data_AF-A0A6P2UZP2-F1
#
_entry.id   AF-A0A6P2UZP2-F1
#
_cell.length_a   1.000
_cell.length_b   1.000
_cell.length_c   1.000
_cell.angle_alpha   90.00
_cell.angle_beta   90.00
_cell.angle_gamma   90.00
#
_symmetry.space_group_name_H-M   'P 1'
#
loop_
_entity.id
_entity.type
_entity.pdbx_description
1 polymer ?
#
loop_
_entity_poly.entity_id
_entity_poly.type
_entity_poly.pdbx_seq_one_letter_code
_entity_poly.pdbx_strand_id
1 'polypeptide(L)'
;MRSYPQNSPQAAARIVALMLVADGHVDRREEQVIEALDVYGQLGLDAAQFARIMKDLHEDRQTSHFHATSHLGATTVNMLTHEIDAPILRRKVLQLCFAVIAADGFLADGEIETIRLILNAWAPSST
;
A
#
# COMPACT_ATOMS: atom_id res chain seq x y z
N MET A 1 -11.88 -8.16 -4.41
CA MET A 1 -11.31 -6.87 -3.98
C MET A 1 -12.39 -5.82 -3.98
N ARG A 2 -12.54 -5.10 -2.86
CA ARG A 2 -13.45 -3.94 -2.77
C ARG A 2 -12.96 -2.83 -3.71
N SER A 3 -13.86 -2.05 -4.30
CA SER A 3 -13.48 -0.90 -5.13
C SER A 3 -13.66 0.38 -4.33
N TYR A 4 -12.64 1.24 -4.33
CA TYR A 4 -12.73 2.58 -3.77
C TYR A 4 -12.88 3.60 -4.91
N PRO A 5 -13.47 4.78 -4.66
CA PRO A 5 -13.51 5.84 -5.66
C PRO A 5 -12.09 6.20 -6.12
N GLN A 6 -11.95 6.48 -7.40
CA GLN A 6 -10.67 6.88 -8.00
C GLN A 6 -10.14 8.16 -7.32
N ASN A 7 -8.83 8.20 -7.06
CA ASN A 7 -8.13 9.27 -6.35
C ASN A 7 -8.65 9.53 -4.92
N SER A 8 -9.34 8.57 -4.31
CA SER A 8 -9.81 8.71 -2.94
C SER A 8 -8.70 8.49 -1.90
N PRO A 9 -8.82 9.09 -0.70
CA PRO A 9 -7.99 8.76 0.45
C PRO A 9 -7.89 7.26 0.73
N GLN A 10 -8.99 6.52 0.54
CA GLN A 10 -9.06 5.08 0.78
C GLN A 10 -8.27 4.28 -0.25
N ALA A 11 -8.33 4.67 -1.53
CA ALA A 11 -7.51 4.06 -2.58
C ALA A 11 -6.01 4.27 -2.31
N ALA A 12 -5.64 5.49 -1.91
CA ALA A 12 -4.28 5.83 -1.51
C ALA A 12 -3.78 5.03 -0.29
N ALA A 13 -4.59 4.99 0.77
CA ALA A 13 -4.28 4.25 1.99
C ALA A 13 -4.14 2.76 1.74
N ARG A 14 -4.88 2.19 0.79
CA ARG A 14 -4.77 0.78 0.45
C ARG A 14 -3.41 0.42 -0.17
N ILE A 15 -2.80 1.31 -0.95
CA ILE A 15 -1.44 1.07 -1.48
C ILE A 15 -0.40 1.15 -0.37
N VAL A 16 -0.57 2.06 0.60
CA VAL A 16 0.33 2.14 1.76
C VAL A 16 0.16 0.92 2.68
N ALA A 17 -1.09 0.53 2.95
CA ALA A 17 -1.43 -0.71 3.66
C ALA A 17 -0.84 -1.95 2.99
N LEU A 18 -0.82 -1.98 1.65
CA LEU A 18 -0.24 -3.06 0.88
C LEU A 18 1.25 -3.24 1.16
N MET A 19 1.99 -2.14 1.27
CA MET A 19 3.42 -2.18 1.59
C MET A 19 3.66 -2.75 2.98
N LEU A 20 2.88 -2.34 3.98
CA LEU A 20 2.96 -2.84 5.35
C LEU A 20 2.77 -4.36 5.44
N VAL A 21 1.89 -4.92 4.61
CA VAL A 21 1.60 -6.36 4.64
C VAL A 21 2.37 -7.15 3.59
N ALA A 22 3.31 -6.53 2.86
CA ALA A 22 3.98 -7.17 1.73
C ALA A 22 4.82 -8.37 2.17
N ASP A 23 5.53 -8.28 3.31
CA ASP A 23 6.32 -9.36 3.89
C ASP A 23 5.51 -10.32 4.81
N GLY A 24 4.20 -10.07 4.93
CA GLY A 24 3.27 -10.93 5.67
C GLY A 24 3.36 -10.82 7.19
N HIS A 25 4.24 -9.99 7.73
CA HIS A 25 4.31 -9.64 9.14
C HIS A 25 4.04 -8.15 9.30
N VAL A 26 3.09 -7.81 10.16
CA VAL A 26 2.99 -6.46 10.70
C VAL A 26 3.46 -6.54 12.14
N ASP A 27 4.66 -6.03 12.42
CA ASP A 27 5.18 -5.96 13.78
C ASP A 27 4.74 -4.65 14.46
N ARG A 28 4.78 -4.60 15.79
CA ARG A 28 4.45 -3.41 16.60
C ARG A 28 5.24 -2.17 16.19
N ARG A 29 6.43 -2.35 15.60
CA ARG A 29 7.27 -1.24 15.11
C ARG A 29 6.59 -0.52 13.95
N GLU A 30 6.01 -1.26 13.02
CA GLU A 30 5.31 -0.67 11.88
C GLU A 30 4.05 0.07 12.32
N GLU A 31 3.31 -0.49 13.29
CA GLU A 31 2.15 0.17 13.88
C GLU A 31 2.53 1.50 14.55
N GLN A 32 3.63 1.51 15.31
CA GLN A 32 4.19 2.73 15.90
C GLN A 32 4.64 3.75 14.85
N VAL A 33 5.17 3.28 13.72
CA VAL A 33 5.60 4.14 12.62
C VAL A 33 4.41 4.78 11.91
N ILE A 34 3.34 4.02 11.68
CA ILE A 34 2.09 4.54 11.11
C ILE A 34 1.53 5.66 11.98
N GLU A 35 1.54 5.47 13.30
CA GLU A 35 1.09 6.46 14.28
C GLU A 35 2.05 7.67 14.37
N ALA A 36 3.36 7.43 14.45
CA ALA A 36 4.38 8.47 14.57
C ALA A 36 4.48 9.35 13.31
N LEU A 37 4.24 8.77 12.13
CA LEU A 37 4.21 9.49 10.86
C LEU A 37 2.83 10.05 10.52
N ASP A 38 1.80 9.81 11.34
CA ASP A 38 0.42 10.19 11.06
C ASP A 38 -0.02 9.81 9.62
N VAL A 39 0.30 8.59 9.20
CA VAL A 39 0.11 8.15 7.79
C VAL A 39 -1.34 8.33 7.35
N TYR A 40 -2.29 7.97 8.21
CA TYR A 40 -3.72 8.10 7.92
C TYR A 40 -4.16 9.57 7.93
N GLY A 41 -3.71 10.40 8.87
CA GLY A 41 -4.03 11.83 8.89
C GLY A 41 -3.44 12.57 7.68
N GLN A 42 -2.24 12.20 7.25
CA GLN A 42 -1.67 12.69 6.00
C GLN A 42 -2.56 12.35 4.80
N LEU A 43 -3.19 11.19 4.76
CA LEU A 43 -4.10 10.81 3.67
C LEU A 43 -5.50 11.43 3.81
N GLY A 44 -5.79 12.14 4.90
CA GLY A 44 -7.12 12.69 5.18
C GLY A 44 -8.10 11.64 5.70
N LEU A 45 -7.58 10.58 6.32
CA LEU A 45 -8.34 9.52 6.98
C LEU A 45 -8.21 9.61 8.49
N ASP A 46 -9.20 9.08 9.20
CA ASP A 46 -9.07 8.77 10.62
C ASP A 46 -8.48 7.35 10.83
N ALA A 47 -8.03 7.08 12.07
CA ALA A 47 -7.42 5.81 12.43
C ALA A 47 -8.37 4.62 12.24
N ALA A 48 -9.69 4.80 12.45
CA ALA A 48 -10.67 3.73 12.29
C ALA A 48 -10.91 3.37 10.82
N GLN A 49 -10.92 4.37 9.94
CA GLN A 49 -10.97 4.20 8.49
C GLN A 49 -9.75 3.44 7.99
N PHE A 50 -8.55 3.81 8.46
CA PHE A 50 -7.33 3.12 8.09
C PHE A 50 -7.30 1.67 8.60
N ALA A 51 -7.68 1.44 9.87
CA ALA A 51 -7.80 0.10 10.43
C ALA A 51 -8.80 -0.77 9.65
N ARG A 52 -9.89 -0.17 9.15
CA ARG A 52 -10.84 -0.87 8.29
C ARG A 52 -10.20 -1.29 6.97
N ILE A 53 -9.41 -0.42 6.34
CA ILE A 53 -8.69 -0.74 5.10
C ILE A 53 -7.70 -1.91 5.32
N MET A 54 -6.95 -1.90 6.43
CA MET A 54 -6.03 -2.99 6.79
C MET A 54 -6.78 -4.31 6.96
N LYS A 55 -7.90 -4.29 7.70
CA LYS A 55 -8.76 -5.46 7.89
C LYS A 55 -9.31 -5.99 6.56
N ASP A 56 -9.82 -5.09 5.72
CA ASP A 56 -10.39 -5.44 4.43
C ASP A 56 -9.35 -6.07 3.50
N LEU A 57 -8.11 -5.56 3.54
CA LEU A 57 -6.99 -6.11 2.79
C LEU A 57 -6.59 -7.51 3.30
N HIS A 58 -6.59 -7.71 4.62
CA HIS A 58 -6.32 -9.01 5.23
C HIS A 58 -7.40 -10.04 4.84
N GLU A 59 -8.68 -9.67 4.91
CA GLU A 59 -9.81 -10.50 4.47
C GLU A 59 -9.74 -10.82 2.96
N ASP A 60 -9.40 -9.84 2.13
CA ASP A 60 -9.27 -10.01 0.67
C ASP A 60 -8.14 -11.00 0.30
N ARG A 61 -7.04 -11.02 1.08
CA ARG A 61 -5.93 -11.98 0.93
C ARG A 61 -6.31 -13.40 1.37
N GLN A 62 -7.11 -13.55 2.43
CA GLN A 62 -7.57 -14.86 2.92
C GLN A 62 -8.62 -15.51 2.01
N THR A 63 -9.47 -14.71 1.37
CA THR A 63 -10.60 -15.20 0.56
C THR A 63 -10.25 -15.45 -0.89
N SER A 64 -9.29 -14.69 -1.43
CA SER A 64 -8.71 -14.98 -2.74
C SER A 64 -7.82 -16.22 -2.63
N HIS A 65 -7.67 -17.03 -3.69
CA HIS A 65 -6.60 -18.05 -3.83
C HIS A 65 -5.19 -17.41 -3.89
N PHE A 66 -4.94 -16.41 -3.06
CA PHE A 66 -3.73 -15.62 -2.89
C PHE A 66 -2.59 -16.41 -2.23
N HIS A 67 -2.82 -17.69 -1.97
CA HIS A 67 -1.86 -18.60 -1.35
C HIS A 67 -0.87 -19.22 -2.34
N ALA A 68 -0.97 -18.97 -3.65
CA ALA A 68 -0.12 -19.68 -4.61
C ALA A 68 1.28 -19.08 -4.80
N THR A 69 1.52 -17.82 -4.45
CA THR A 69 2.87 -17.23 -4.52
C THR A 69 2.98 -16.15 -3.46
N SER A 70 4.04 -16.19 -2.66
CA SER A 70 4.49 -15.24 -1.63
C SER A 70 4.72 -13.81 -2.11
N HIS A 71 4.21 -13.44 -3.30
CA HIS A 71 4.25 -12.12 -3.87
C HIS A 71 2.82 -11.69 -4.17
N LEU A 72 2.43 -10.50 -3.70
CA LEU A 72 1.26 -9.82 -4.23
C LEU A 72 1.42 -9.78 -5.75
N GLY A 73 0.59 -10.53 -6.47
CA GLY A 73 0.76 -10.66 -7.92
C GLY A 73 0.76 -9.28 -8.59
N ALA A 74 1.65 -9.08 -9.56
CA ALA A 74 1.79 -7.82 -10.29
C ALA A 74 0.45 -7.24 -10.78
N THR A 75 -0.51 -8.12 -11.12
CA THR A 75 -1.88 -7.76 -11.48
C THR A 75 -2.61 -7.00 -10.39
N THR A 76 -2.49 -7.40 -9.13
CA THR A 76 -3.12 -6.73 -7.98
C THR A 76 -2.55 -5.33 -7.79
N VAL A 77 -1.21 -5.21 -7.79
CA VAL A 77 -0.53 -3.91 -7.66
C VAL A 77 -0.94 -2.98 -8.81
N ASN A 78 -1.00 -3.50 -10.04
CA ASN A 78 -1.39 -2.73 -11.22
C ASN A 78 -2.86 -2.23 -11.13
N MET A 79 -3.79 -3.10 -10.71
CA MET A 79 -5.19 -2.68 -10.51
C MET A 79 -5.31 -1.57 -9.46
N LEU A 80 -4.60 -1.69 -8.33
CA LEU A 80 -4.62 -0.69 -7.26
C LEU A 80 -4.02 0.65 -7.69
N THR A 81 -2.91 0.60 -8.42
CA THR A 81 -2.22 1.80 -8.90
C THR A 81 -3.02 2.55 -9.96
N HIS A 82 -3.88 1.87 -10.72
CA HIS A 82 -4.79 2.48 -11.70
C HIS A 82 -5.99 3.23 -11.04
N GLU A 83 -6.25 3.01 -9.75
CA GLU A 83 -7.23 3.84 -9.02
C GLU A 83 -6.68 5.22 -8.65
N ILE A 84 -5.38 5.46 -8.85
CA ILE A 84 -4.71 6.73 -8.53
C ILE A 84 -4.08 7.31 -9.79
N ASP A 85 -4.68 8.37 -10.32
CA ASP A 85 -4.19 9.09 -11.49
C ASP A 85 -3.62 10.46 -11.17
N ALA A 86 -4.04 11.07 -10.06
CA ALA A 86 -3.56 12.37 -9.64
C ALA A 86 -2.04 12.30 -9.33
N PRO A 87 -1.17 13.01 -10.08
CA PRO A 87 0.29 12.90 -9.91
C PRO A 87 0.77 13.33 -8.52
N ILE A 88 0.06 14.30 -7.93
CA ILE A 88 0.32 14.77 -6.56
C ILE A 88 0.03 13.65 -5.55
N LEU A 89 -1.07 12.92 -5.73
CA LEU A 89 -1.44 11.81 -4.86
C LEU A 89 -0.50 10.62 -5.03
N ARG A 90 -0.11 10.27 -6.27
CA ARG A 90 0.92 9.25 -6.54
C ARG A 90 2.21 9.54 -5.78
N ARG A 91 2.71 10.78 -5.87
CA ARG A 91 3.94 11.20 -5.16
C ARG A 91 3.79 11.08 -3.66
N LYS A 92 2.66 11.51 -3.11
CA LYS A 92 2.38 11.41 -1.67
C LYS A 92 2.32 9.96 -1.20
N VAL A 93 1.67 9.09 -1.95
CA VAL A 93 1.63 7.65 -1.66
C VAL A 93 3.03 7.04 -1.71
N LEU A 94 3.84 7.34 -2.73
CA LEU A 94 5.23 6.88 -2.78
C LEU A 94 6.04 7.35 -1.56
N GLN A 95 5.91 8.62 -1.17
CA GLN A 95 6.60 9.16 0.00
C GLN A 95 6.22 8.41 1.28
N LEU A 96 4.93 8.12 1.47
CA LEU A 96 4.45 7.36 2.62
C LEU A 96 4.93 5.90 2.58
N CYS A 97 4.90 5.25 1.42
CA CYS A 97 5.45 3.90 1.25
C CYS A 97 6.93 3.86 1.63
N PHE A 98 7.75 4.78 1.13
CA PHE A 98 9.17 4.84 1.50
C PHE A 98 9.39 5.13 2.98
N ALA A 99 8.59 6.00 3.58
CA ALA A 99 8.71 6.34 4.99
C ALA A 99 8.40 5.13 5.90
N VAL A 100 7.41 4.32 5.52
CA VAL A 100 7.06 3.08 6.21
C VAL A 100 8.19 2.05 6.11
N ILE A 101 8.65 1.76 4.89
CA ILE A 101 9.70 0.77 4.63
C ILE A 101 11.02 1.17 5.31
N ALA A 102 11.37 2.45 5.25
CA ALA A 102 12.60 2.95 5.88
C ALA A 102 12.58 2.82 7.42
N ALA A 103 11.40 2.68 8.02
CA ALA A 103 11.26 2.68 9.46
C ALA A 103 11.49 1.30 10.11
N ASP A 104 11.27 0.21 9.38
CA ASP A 104 11.66 -1.12 9.87
C ASP A 104 13.18 -1.36 9.74
N GLY A 105 13.87 -0.52 8.94
CA GLY A 105 15.32 -0.57 8.77
C GLY A 105 15.81 -1.82 8.03
N PHE A 106 14.89 -2.67 7.60
CA PHE A 106 15.10 -3.84 6.78
C PHE A 106 14.17 -3.76 5.58
N LEU A 107 14.71 -3.98 4.39
CA LEU A 107 13.97 -3.92 3.13
C LEU A 107 13.84 -5.36 2.62
N ALA A 108 12.70 -6.00 2.87
CA ALA A 108 12.47 -7.38 2.48
C ALA A 108 12.24 -7.53 0.97
N ASP A 109 12.57 -8.69 0.40
CA ASP A 109 12.41 -8.94 -1.04
C ASP A 109 10.97 -8.69 -1.53
N GLY A 110 9.98 -9.00 -0.70
CA GLY A 110 8.56 -8.73 -0.99
C GLY A 110 8.22 -7.25 -1.09
N GLU A 111 8.83 -6.41 -0.26
CA GLU A 111 8.65 -4.95 -0.30
C GLU A 111 9.35 -4.34 -1.51
N ILE A 112 10.58 -4.79 -1.81
CA ILE A 112 11.35 -4.37 -2.99
C ILE A 112 10.55 -4.62 -4.25
N GLU A 113 9.99 -5.82 -4.39
CA GLU A 113 9.24 -6.16 -5.58
C GLU A 113 7.93 -5.36 -5.67
N THR A 114 7.23 -5.20 -4.54
CA THR A 114 5.99 -4.41 -4.50
C THR A 114 6.24 -2.94 -4.86
N ILE A 115 7.27 -2.30 -4.31
CA ILE A 115 7.58 -0.90 -4.63
C ILE A 115 8.07 -0.74 -6.07
N ARG A 116 8.81 -1.72 -6.62
CA ARG A 116 9.20 -1.74 -8.05
C ARG A 116 7.97 -1.80 -8.95
N LEU A 117 7.00 -2.64 -8.64
CA LEU A 117 5.76 -2.74 -9.40
C LEU A 117 4.96 -1.44 -9.37
N ILE A 118 4.86 -0.77 -8.20
CA ILE A 118 4.21 0.54 -8.07
C ILE A 118 4.93 1.59 -8.92
N LEU A 119 6.26 1.66 -8.83
CA LEU A 119 7.08 2.60 -9.61
C LEU A 119 6.93 2.36 -11.11
N ASN A 120 6.93 1.11 -11.55
CA ASN A 120 6.74 0.76 -12.97
C ASN A 120 5.34 1.13 -13.47
N ALA A 121 4.30 0.93 -12.66
CA ALA A 121 2.93 1.29 -13.01
C ALA A 121 2.73 2.81 -13.12
N TRP A 122 3.48 3.60 -12.35
CA TRP A 122 3.42 5.06 -12.37
C TRP A 122 4.54 5.72 -13.17
N ALA A 123 5.45 4.93 -13.76
CA ALA A 123 6.47 5.43 -14.64
C ALA A 123 5.79 6.21 -15.79
N PRO A 124 6.32 7.38 -16.16
CA PRO A 124 5.80 8.07 -17.33
C PRO A 124 5.93 7.12 -18.52
N SER A 125 4.82 6.84 -19.20
CA SER A 125 4.83 6.09 -20.45
C SER A 125 5.77 6.85 -21.39
N SER A 126 6.99 6.37 -21.57
CA SER A 126 7.93 6.93 -22.54
C SER A 126 7.27 6.75 -23.90
N THR A 127 6.68 7.85 -24.38
CA THR A 127 6.06 7.98 -25.69
C THR A 127 6.98 8.85 -26.53
#